data_AF-A0A9P6XY98-F1
#
_entry.id   AF-A0A9P6XY98-F1
#
_cell.length_a   1.000
_cell.length_b   1.000
_cell.length_c   1.000
_cell.angle_alpha   90.00
_cell.angle_beta   90.00
_cell.angle_gamma   90.00
#
_symmetry.space_group_name_H-M   'P 1'
#
loop_
_entity.id
_entity.type
_entity.pdbx_description
1 polymer ?
#
loop_
_entity_poly.entity_id
_entity_poly.type
_entity_poly.pdbx_seq_one_letter_code
_entity_poly.pdbx_strand_id
1 'polypeptide(L)'
;MIIAGDFNYALPSSSASRTTRHPQHWLHFLQCHFRNVIYELRGLDTPTFQRGDTTRSAIDYLYISLDLSVHYVDAEVEFLSPQWTDHALLGLTFHTDLSTTTGPGLWRANPIYAANKDFMRQFDRI
;
A
#
# COMPACT_ATOMS: atom_id res chain seq x y z
N MET A 1 2.51 -5.21 -7.46
CA MET A 1 1.19 -4.62 -7.12
C MET A 1 1.27 -3.91 -5.76
N ILE A 2 0.55 -2.81 -5.61
CA ILE A 2 0.41 -2.07 -4.35
C ILE A 2 -1.07 -2.11 -3.94
N ILE A 3 -1.36 -2.35 -2.66
CA ILE A 3 -2.69 -2.28 -2.06
C ILE A 3 -2.60 -1.30 -0.89
N ALA A 4 -3.34 -0.21 -0.94
CA ALA A 4 -3.29 0.84 0.08
C ALA A 4 -4.69 1.39 0.36
N GLY A 5 -4.92 1.82 1.60
CA GLY A 5 -6.15 2.51 1.98
C GLY A 5 -6.51 2.34 3.46
N ASP A 6 -7.72 2.77 3.79
CA ASP A 6 -8.36 2.54 5.09
C ASP A 6 -9.05 1.17 5.10
N PHE A 7 -8.59 0.28 5.97
CA PHE A 7 -9.12 -1.07 6.09
C PHE A 7 -10.16 -1.21 7.21
N ASN A 8 -10.36 -0.17 8.02
CA ASN A 8 -11.32 -0.14 9.12
C ASN A 8 -11.12 -1.25 10.18
N TYR A 9 -9.92 -1.83 10.28
CA TYR A 9 -9.56 -2.77 11.35
C TYR A 9 -8.11 -2.61 11.81
N ALA A 10 -7.86 -2.84 13.10
CA ALA A 10 -6.52 -2.96 13.65
C ALA A 10 -6.04 -4.41 13.58
N LEU A 11 -4.79 -4.61 13.16
CA LEU A 11 -4.12 -5.90 13.24
C LEU A 11 -3.90 -6.29 14.71
N PRO A 12 -3.98 -7.59 15.04
CA PRO A 12 -3.74 -8.05 16.40
C PRO A 12 -2.28 -7.80 16.80
N SER A 13 -2.09 -6.95 17.80
CA SER A 13 -0.79 -6.74 18.48
C SER A 13 -0.62 -7.79 19.59
N SER A 14 0.62 -8.22 19.84
CA SER A 14 0.96 -9.18 20.89
C SER A 14 0.54 -8.72 22.30
N SER A 15 0.23 -7.44 22.49
CA SER A 15 -0.11 -6.81 23.77
C SER A 15 -1.58 -6.42 23.93
N ALA A 16 -2.44 -6.56 22.90
CA ALA A 16 -3.78 -6.00 22.93
C ALA A 16 -4.89 -7.03 22.65
N SER A 17 -5.66 -7.36 23.70
CA SER A 17 -6.95 -8.04 23.59
C SER A 17 -8.01 -7.09 23.05
N ARG A 18 -7.99 -6.83 21.74
CA ARG A 18 -9.09 -6.13 21.05
C ARG A 18 -9.81 -7.13 20.16
N THR A 19 -11.11 -7.25 20.37
CA THR A 19 -12.05 -8.07 19.60
C THR A 19 -12.38 -7.44 18.24
N THR A 20 -11.36 -7.10 17.44
CA THR A 20 -11.59 -6.67 16.05
C THR A 20 -11.82 -7.89 15.18
N ARG A 21 -13.02 -8.00 14.58
CA ARG A 21 -13.33 -9.02 13.57
C ARG A 21 -12.62 -8.66 12.27
N HIS A 22 -11.35 -8.98 12.17
CA HIS A 22 -10.61 -8.85 10.92
C HIS A 22 -10.89 -10.05 10.00
N PRO A 23 -10.99 -9.84 8.68
CA PRO A 23 -11.28 -10.90 7.73
C PRO A 23 -10.09 -11.86 7.59
N GLN A 24 -10.19 -13.04 8.21
CA GLN A 24 -9.08 -14.01 8.34
C GLN A 24 -8.50 -14.44 6.98
N HIS A 25 -9.34 -14.81 6.02
CA HIS A 25 -8.88 -15.24 4.69
C HIS A 25 -8.15 -14.12 3.95
N TRP A 26 -8.62 -12.88 4.10
CA TRP A 26 -7.98 -11.71 3.52
C TRP A 26 -6.62 -11.43 4.16
N LEU A 27 -6.53 -11.47 5.49
CA LEU A 27 -5.25 -11.30 6.19
C LEU A 27 -4.26 -12.39 5.80
N HIS A 28 -4.71 -13.65 5.72
CA HIS A 28 -3.86 -14.74 5.29
C HIS A 28 -3.31 -14.52 3.87
N PHE A 29 -4.18 -14.12 2.93
CA PHE A 29 -3.77 -13.76 1.58
C PHE A 29 -2.71 -12.65 1.57
N LEU A 30 -2.93 -11.57 2.34
CA LEU A 30 -1.98 -10.47 2.46
C LEU A 30 -0.64 -10.94 3.04
N GLN A 31 -0.65 -11.76 4.09
CA GLN A 31 0.56 -12.28 4.73
C GLN A 31 1.37 -13.20 3.80
N CYS A 32 0.70 -13.98 2.95
CA CYS A 32 1.37 -14.89 2.02
C CYS A 32 1.95 -14.19 0.80
N HIS A 33 1.35 -13.08 0.34
CA HIS A 33 1.68 -12.49 -0.97
C HIS A 33 2.17 -11.04 -0.90
N PHE A 34 2.09 -10.39 0.26
CA PHE A 34 2.43 -8.98 0.43
C PHE A 34 3.27 -8.72 1.68
N ARG A 35 3.89 -7.55 1.72
CA ARG A 35 4.53 -6.96 2.89
C ARG A 35 3.77 -5.71 3.31
N ASN A 36 3.46 -5.60 4.59
CA ASN A 36 2.94 -4.35 5.16
C ASN A 36 4.13 -3.43 5.45
N VAL A 37 4.32 -2.42 4.61
CA VAL A 37 5.53 -1.58 4.65
C VAL A 37 5.54 -0.67 5.87
N ILE A 38 4.38 -0.13 6.25
CA ILE A 38 4.26 0.71 7.45
C ILE A 38 4.63 -0.10 8.70
N TYR A 39 4.14 -1.34 8.78
CA TYR A 39 4.50 -2.25 9.87
C TYR A 39 6.00 -2.50 9.93
N GLU A 40 6.63 -2.80 8.79
CA GLU A 40 8.04 -3.18 8.72
C GLU A 40 8.99 -2.01 9.06
N LEU A 41 8.67 -0.79 8.61
CA LEU A 41 9.54 0.38 8.79
C LEU A 41 9.22 1.25 10.02
N ARG A 42 7.97 1.27 10.47
CA ARG A 42 7.53 2.15 11.58
C ARG A 42 7.02 1.38 12.79
N GLY A 43 6.60 0.12 12.62
CA GLY A 43 6.09 -0.75 13.68
C GLY A 43 4.57 -0.95 13.63
N LEU A 44 4.09 -2.03 14.25
CA LEU A 44 2.69 -2.50 14.12
C LEU A 44 1.67 -1.52 14.68
N ASP A 45 2.05 -0.90 15.80
CA ASP A 45 1.20 -0.01 16.57
C ASP A 45 1.35 1.45 16.14
N THR A 46 2.00 1.72 14.99
CA THR A 46 2.11 3.07 14.42
C THR A 46 0.73 3.61 14.12
N PRO A 47 0.26 4.65 14.84
CA PRO A 47 -1.09 5.14 14.67
C PRO A 47 -1.23 5.84 13.33
N THR A 48 -2.28 5.47 12.59
CA THR A 48 -2.64 6.07 11.30
C THR A 48 -3.99 6.78 11.34
N PHE A 49 -4.73 6.60 12.43
CA PHE A 49 -6.01 7.24 12.69
C PHE A 49 -6.04 7.81 14.11
N GLN A 50 -6.63 8.99 14.27
CA GLN A 50 -6.80 9.66 15.55
C GLN A 50 -8.23 10.20 15.70
N ARG A 51 -8.99 9.64 16.64
CA ARG A 51 -10.31 10.16 17.02
C ARG A 51 -10.20 11.06 18.26
N GLY A 52 -10.38 12.37 18.06
CA GLY A 52 -10.20 13.36 19.13
C GLY A 52 -8.76 13.38 19.64
N ASP A 53 -8.53 13.75 20.90
CA ASP A 53 -7.16 13.94 21.42
C ASP A 53 -6.55 12.69 22.06
N THR A 54 -7.35 11.66 22.32
CA THR A 54 -6.95 10.55 23.20
C THR A 54 -6.93 9.19 22.52
N THR A 55 -7.68 9.01 21.42
CA THR A 55 -7.85 7.70 20.79
C THR A 55 -7.03 7.65 19.51
N ARG A 56 -6.05 6.75 19.46
CA ARG A 56 -5.24 6.48 18.27
C ARG A 56 -5.30 5.01 17.89
N SER A 57 -5.28 4.70 16.60
CA SER A 57 -5.24 3.33 16.08
C SER A 57 -4.53 3.24 14.74
N ALA A 58 -4.00 2.06 14.42
CA ALA A 58 -3.54 1.70 13.09
C ALA A 58 -4.70 1.02 12.34
N ILE A 59 -5.27 1.67 11.33
CA ILE A 59 -6.34 1.10 10.49
C ILE A 59 -6.11 1.31 8.99
N ASP A 60 -5.27 2.29 8.65
CA ASP A 60 -4.74 2.48 7.31
C ASP A 60 -3.46 1.66 7.12
N TYR A 61 -3.35 0.96 5.98
CA TYR A 61 -2.20 0.12 5.67
C TYR A 61 -1.74 0.32 4.23
N LEU A 62 -0.45 0.05 4.02
CA LEU A 62 0.18 0.03 2.71
C LEU A 62 0.89 -1.30 2.53
N TYR A 63 0.35 -2.12 1.63
CA TYR A 63 0.87 -3.42 1.25
C TYR A 63 1.52 -3.39 -0.13
N ILE A 64 2.67 -4.03 -0.25
CA ILE A 64 3.36 -4.22 -1.55
C ILE A 64 3.59 -5.70 -1.79
N SER A 65 3.50 -6.13 -3.04
CA SER A 65 3.76 -7.52 -3.40
C SER A 65 5.24 -7.90 -3.18
N LEU A 66 5.50 -9.19 -2.93
CA LEU A 66 6.86 -9.67 -2.58
C LEU A 66 7.92 -9.41 -3.67
N ASP A 67 7.52 -9.35 -4.93
CA ASP A 67 8.40 -8.99 -6.05
C ASP A 67 8.83 -7.52 -6.04
N LEU A 68 8.01 -6.62 -5.47
CA LEU A 68 8.34 -5.20 -5.30
C LEU A 68 9.01 -4.91 -3.95
N SER A 69 9.05 -5.87 -3.03
CA SER A 69 9.57 -5.62 -1.67
C SER A 69 11.08 -5.41 -1.61
N VAL A 70 11.82 -5.73 -2.66
CA VAL A 70 13.27 -5.45 -2.74
C VAL A 70 13.58 -4.00 -3.14
N HIS A 71 12.55 -3.21 -3.46
CA HIS A 71 12.70 -1.90 -4.10
C HIS A 71 12.16 -0.72 -3.28
N TYR A 72 11.55 -0.93 -2.11
CA TYR A 72 11.11 0.19 -1.29
C TYR A 72 12.22 0.68 -0.36
N VAL A 73 12.23 1.99 -0.11
CA VAL A 73 13.33 2.71 0.56
C VAL A 73 12.92 3.20 1.93
N ASP A 74 11.76 3.84 1.97
CA ASP A 74 11.24 4.47 3.16
C ASP A 74 9.71 4.55 3.07
N ALA A 75 9.07 4.64 4.24
CA ALA A 75 7.65 4.89 4.35
C ALA A 75 7.39 5.92 5.44
N GLU A 76 6.44 6.80 5.22
CA GLU A 76 6.16 7.93 6.11
C GLU A 76 4.72 7.88 6.60
N VAL A 77 4.50 8.37 7.82
CA VAL A 77 3.18 8.54 8.44
C VAL A 77 3.11 9.94 9.02
N GLU A 78 2.30 10.80 8.41
CA GLU A 78 2.19 12.21 8.80
C GLU A 78 0.75 12.56 9.17
N PHE A 79 0.52 13.03 10.39
CA PHE A 79 -0.78 13.59 10.76
C PHE A 79 -0.90 15.01 10.21
N LEU A 80 -1.88 15.22 9.33
CA LEU A 80 -2.25 16.53 8.82
C LEU A 80 -3.14 17.28 9.82
N SER A 81 -3.57 18.48 9.45
CA SER A 81 -4.51 19.26 10.27
C SER A 81 -5.75 18.43 10.64
N PRO A 82 -6.08 18.28 11.93
CA PRO A 82 -7.27 17.53 12.37
C PRO A 82 -8.60 18.13 11.87
N GLN A 83 -8.57 19.36 11.36
CA GLN A 83 -9.74 20.00 10.75
C GLN A 83 -10.04 19.45 9.35
N TRP A 84 -9.06 18.78 8.71
CA TRP A 84 -9.18 18.24 7.37
C TRP A 84 -9.44 16.74 7.37
N THR A 85 -8.75 16.02 8.24
CA THR A 85 -8.82 14.56 8.33
C THR A 85 -8.39 14.10 9.72
N ASP A 86 -9.03 13.04 10.21
CA ASP A 86 -8.62 12.27 11.37
C ASP A 86 -7.65 11.12 11.01
N HIS A 87 -7.33 10.96 9.72
CA HIS A 87 -6.34 10.01 9.21
C HIS A 87 -4.99 10.68 8.91
N ALA A 88 -3.92 9.93 9.13
CA ALA A 88 -2.57 10.27 8.71
C ALA A 88 -2.39 10.04 7.21
N LEU A 89 -1.59 10.90 6.57
CA LEU A 89 -1.08 10.68 5.23
C LEU A 89 -0.01 9.59 5.28
N LEU A 90 -0.18 8.55 4.45
CA LEU A 90 0.79 7.47 4.29
C LEU A 90 1.62 7.69 3.02
N GLY A 91 2.93 7.78 3.18
CA GLY A 91 3.90 7.91 2.10
C GLY A 91 4.71 6.63 1.91
N LEU A 92 5.11 6.35 0.67
CA LEU A 92 6.06 5.29 0.35
C LEU A 92 6.97 5.71 -0.79
N THR A 93 8.26 5.55 -0.58
CA THR A 93 9.31 5.86 -1.55
C THR A 93 9.90 4.56 -2.10
N PHE A 94 10.00 4.46 -3.43
CA PHE A 94 10.58 3.32 -4.13
C PHE A 94 11.81 3.71 -4.94
N HIS A 95 12.80 2.82 -4.99
CA HIS A 95 13.81 2.79 -6.04
C HIS A 95 13.26 2.08 -7.27
N THR A 96 13.09 2.81 -8.35
CA THR A 96 12.62 2.27 -9.63
C THR A 96 13.74 1.69 -10.48
N ASP A 97 14.84 1.25 -9.87
CA ASP A 97 15.95 0.54 -10.54
C ASP A 97 15.51 -0.88 -10.94
N LEU A 98 14.43 -0.94 -11.72
CA LEU A 98 13.99 -2.11 -12.45
C LEU A 98 15.11 -2.37 -13.47
N SER A 99 15.89 -3.42 -13.26
CA SER A 99 17.02 -3.79 -14.12
C SER A 99 16.61 -4.10 -15.57
N THR A 100 15.31 -4.18 -15.83
CA THR A 100 14.73 -4.15 -17.16
C THR A 100 14.60 -2.71 -17.63
N THR A 101 15.29 -2.37 -18.72
CA THR A 101 15.01 -1.18 -19.52
C THR A 101 13.52 -1.16 -19.82
N THR A 102 12.76 -0.46 -18.99
CA THR A 102 11.32 -0.31 -19.17
C THR A 102 11.18 0.59 -20.38
N GLY A 103 10.87 -0.03 -21.53
CA GLY A 103 10.57 0.70 -22.74
C GLY A 103 9.46 1.73 -22.46
N PRO A 104 9.29 2.74 -23.31
CA PRO A 104 8.46 3.93 -23.06
C PRO A 104 6.97 3.67 -22.74
N GLY A 105 6.51 2.41 -22.79
CA GLY A 105 5.10 2.01 -22.66
C GLY A 105 4.64 1.51 -21.29
N LEU A 106 5.53 1.22 -20.32
CA LEU A 106 5.10 0.51 -19.09
C LEU A 106 4.20 1.37 -18.18
N TRP A 107 4.39 2.69 -18.18
CA TRP A 107 3.56 3.64 -17.44
C TRP A 107 2.26 4.04 -18.16
N ARG A 108 2.00 3.52 -19.38
CA ARG A 108 0.85 3.90 -20.23
C ARG A 108 -0.04 2.74 -20.68
N ALA A 109 0.11 1.54 -20.13
CA ALA A 109 -0.76 0.43 -20.50
C ALA A 109 -2.14 0.58 -19.83
N ASN A 110 -3.01 1.41 -20.38
CA ASN A 110 -4.45 1.34 -20.10
C ASN A 110 -4.97 0.01 -20.69
N PRO A 111 -5.54 -0.90 -19.87
CA PRO A 111 -6.00 -2.21 -20.32
C PRO A 111 -7.02 -2.13 -21.46
N ILE A 112 -7.77 -1.04 -21.56
CA ILE A 112 -8.75 -0.80 -22.63
C ILE A 112 -8.06 -0.65 -23.99
N TYR A 113 -6.89 -0.01 -24.03
CA TYR A 113 -6.13 0.16 -25.27
C TYR A 113 -5.28 -1.06 -25.62
N ALA A 114 -4.99 -1.95 -24.67
CA ALA A 114 -4.29 -3.20 -24.92
C ALA A 114 -5.09 -4.14 -25.86
N ALA A 115 -6.42 -4.06 -25.86
CA ALA A 115 -7.29 -4.83 -26.76
C ALA A 115 -7.64 -4.08 -28.06
N ASN A 116 -7.23 -2.82 -28.20
CA ASN A 116 -7.57 -2.01 -29.36
C ASN A 116 -6.59 -2.30 -30.52
N LYS A 117 -7.14 -2.82 -31.63
CA LYS A 117 -6.37 -3.25 -32.81
C LYS A 117 -5.54 -2.13 -33.45
N ASP A 118 -5.97 -0.87 -33.35
CA ASP A 118 -5.24 0.25 -33.94
C ASP A 118 -4.00 0.63 -33.12
N PHE A 119 -4.08 0.50 -31.80
CA PHE A 119 -2.93 0.70 -30.91
C PHE A 119 -1.93 -0.45 -31.01
N MET A 120 -2.39 -1.70 -31.09
CA MET A 120 -1.50 -2.86 -31.29
C MET A 120 -0.61 -2.72 -32.53
N ARG A 121 -1.17 -2.24 -33.65
CA ARG A 121 -0.41 -2.01 -34.90
C ARG A 121 0.72 -0.97 -34.78
N GLN A 122 0.66 -0.06 -33.81
CA GLN A 122 1.72 0.92 -33.59
C GLN A 122 2.90 0.33 -32.81
N PHE A 123 2.68 -0.72 -32.01
CA PHE A 123 3.76 -1.44 -31.32
C PHE A 123 4.56 -2.37 -32.25
N ASP A 124 3.93 -2.93 -33.29
CA ASP A 124 4.60 -3.79 -34.29
C ASP A 124 5.59 -3.06 -35.22
N ARG A 125 5.75 -1.74 -35.08
CA ARG A 125 6.61 -0.89 -35.93
C ARG A 125 7.86 -0.36 -35.23
N ILE A 126 8.13 -0.81 -34.01
CA ILE A 126 9.32 -0.50 -33.21
C ILE A 126 10.20 -1.75 -33.16
#